data_AF-C9N1E3-F1
#
_entry.id   AF-C9N1E3-F1
#
_cell.length_a   1.000
_cell.length_b   1.000
_cell.length_c   1.000
_cell.angle_alpha   90.00
_cell.angle_beta   90.00
_cell.angle_gamma   90.00
#
_symmetry.space_group_name_H-M   'P 1'
#
loop_
_entity.id
_entity.type
_entity.pdbx_description
1 polymer ?
#
loop_
_entity_poly.entity_id
_entity_poly.type
_entity_poly.pdbx_seq_one_letter_code
_entity_poly.pdbx_strand_id
1 'polypeptide(L)'
;MILDIGFIILLIIFILLGYRRGFSLEFFNMFKYIFIIFITNYICKFYFNSGKIKPQNQLKIFVIIVLIQCIIYSAVLIANRKFLKSIRIKRFDKFSGMIFGIMELFFVAVIVYITVITGSIGSKRIREIRDKSLSVQFMTRHALKFADSFPKFIKDDVERYVVSQREKEVIDDVLNNYKNPKPDKFEKTKDIE
;
A
#
# COMPACT_ATOMS: atom_id res chain seq x y z
N MET A 1 4.22 7.29 -13.56
CA MET A 1 5.53 6.89 -14.15
C MET A 1 6.66 6.83 -13.12
N ILE A 2 7.09 7.93 -12.49
CA ILE A 2 8.28 7.88 -11.58
C ILE A 2 8.10 6.95 -10.37
N LEU A 3 6.89 6.94 -9.81
CA LEU A 3 6.53 6.07 -8.68
C LEU A 3 6.47 4.59 -9.09
N ASP A 4 6.05 4.31 -10.33
CA ASP A 4 6.00 2.95 -10.88
C ASP A 4 7.42 2.40 -11.14
N ILE A 5 8.30 3.22 -11.72
CA ILE A 5 9.73 2.90 -11.90
C ILE A 5 10.38 2.61 -10.56
N GLY A 6 10.10 3.43 -9.54
CA GLY A 6 10.59 3.21 -8.18
C GLY A 6 10.15 1.86 -7.61
N PHE A 7 8.90 1.46 -7.82
CA PHE A 7 8.41 0.14 -7.39
C PHE A 7 9.06 -1.02 -8.13
N ILE A 8 9.33 -0.90 -9.43
CA ILE A 8 10.03 -1.94 -10.20
C ILE A 8 11.46 -2.11 -9.68
N ILE A 9 12.17 -1.02 -9.42
CA ILE A 9 13.53 -1.07 -8.86
C ILE A 9 13.50 -1.68 -7.46
N LEU A 10 12.55 -1.28 -6.61
CA LEU A 10 12.37 -1.88 -5.29
C LEU A 10 12.08 -3.37 -5.39
N LEU A 11 11.23 -3.83 -6.30
CA LEU A 11 10.96 -5.25 -6.51
C LEU A 11 12.23 -6.06 -6.75
N ILE A 12 13.11 -5.60 -7.63
CA ILE A 12 14.38 -6.27 -7.90
C ILE A 12 15.24 -6.31 -6.62
N ILE A 13 15.34 -5.20 -5.90
CA ILE A 13 16.11 -5.10 -4.65
C ILE A 13 15.57 -6.08 -3.60
N PHE A 14 14.25 -6.13 -3.39
CA PHE A 14 13.62 -6.99 -2.40
C PHE A 14 13.78 -8.48 -2.75
N ILE A 15 13.69 -8.85 -4.02
CA ILE A 15 13.97 -10.23 -4.46
C ILE A 15 15.42 -10.63 -4.14
N LEU A 16 16.39 -9.77 -4.47
CA LEU A 16 17.81 -10.02 -4.22
C LEU A 16 18.13 -10.07 -2.72
N LEU A 17 17.53 -9.17 -1.92
CA LEU A 17 17.68 -9.16 -0.47
C LEU A 17 17.07 -10.40 0.17
N GLY A 18 15.85 -10.78 -0.23
CA GLY A 18 15.16 -11.97 0.23
C GLY A 18 15.97 -13.24 -0.05
N TYR A 19 16.52 -13.36 -1.27
CA TYR A 19 17.42 -14.46 -1.62
C TYR A 19 18.64 -14.57 -0.70
N ARG A 20 19.25 -13.42 -0.36
CA ARG A 20 20.47 -13.36 0.49
C ARG A 20 20.16 -13.62 1.97
N ARG A 21 19.00 -13.17 2.44
CA ARG A 21 18.60 -13.25 3.85
C ARG A 21 18.10 -14.64 4.24
N GLY A 22 17.49 -15.36 3.29
CA GLY A 22 16.88 -16.68 3.52
C GLY A 22 15.51 -16.57 4.19
N PHE A 23 14.86 -17.71 4.41
CA PHE A 23 13.47 -17.81 4.84
C PHE A 23 13.18 -17.05 6.13
N SER A 24 13.81 -17.49 7.22
CA SER A 24 13.43 -17.08 8.57
C SER A 24 13.62 -15.58 8.76
N LEU A 25 14.77 -15.04 8.34
CA LEU A 25 15.04 -13.61 8.48
C LEU A 25 14.05 -12.77 7.67
N GLU A 26 13.72 -13.17 6.44
CA GLU A 26 12.79 -12.41 5.60
C GLU A 26 11.34 -12.55 6.06
N PHE A 27 10.95 -13.72 6.57
CA PHE A 27 9.66 -13.94 7.22
C PHE A 27 9.45 -12.92 8.34
N PHE A 28 10.32 -12.89 9.35
CA PHE A 28 10.19 -11.93 10.46
C PHE A 28 10.32 -10.47 10.00
N ASN A 29 11.11 -10.21 8.96
CA ASN A 29 11.23 -8.88 8.38
C ASN A 29 9.92 -8.43 7.68
N MET A 30 9.18 -9.34 7.07
CA MET A 30 7.84 -9.07 6.54
C MET A 30 6.83 -8.84 7.67
N PHE A 31 6.83 -9.70 8.71
CA PHE A 31 5.91 -9.55 9.85
C PHE A 31 6.06 -8.22 10.59
N LYS A 32 7.25 -7.61 10.59
CA LYS A 32 7.45 -6.30 11.23
C LYS A 32 6.48 -5.25 10.70
N TYR A 33 6.14 -5.27 9.40
CA TYR A 33 5.23 -4.28 8.81
C TYR A 33 3.79 -4.47 9.26
N ILE A 34 3.36 -5.71 9.45
CA ILE A 34 2.05 -6.03 10.03
C ILE A 34 1.97 -5.47 11.45
N PHE A 35 3.00 -5.71 12.27
CA PHE A 35 3.08 -5.14 13.62
C PHE A 35 3.10 -3.61 13.61
N ILE A 36 3.83 -2.99 12.68
CA ILE A 36 3.89 -1.53 12.55
C ILE A 36 2.51 -0.97 12.24
N ILE A 37 1.78 -1.53 11.28
CA ILE A 37 0.42 -1.07 10.93
C ILE A 37 -0.51 -1.19 12.14
N PHE A 38 -0.49 -2.35 12.81
CA PHE A 38 -1.35 -2.62 13.95
C PHE A 38 -1.06 -1.68 15.13
N ILE A 39 0.20 -1.56 15.55
CA ILE A 39 0.59 -0.72 16.68
C ILE A 39 0.42 0.76 16.34
N THR A 40 0.74 1.19 15.13
CA THR A 40 0.52 2.58 14.70
C THR A 40 -0.96 2.94 14.74
N ASN A 41 -1.85 2.06 14.29
CA ASN A 41 -3.29 2.32 14.36
C ASN A 41 -3.74 2.52 15.82
N TYR A 42 -3.26 1.67 16.73
CA TYR A 42 -3.55 1.80 18.17
C TYR A 42 -3.03 3.12 18.75
N ILE A 43 -1.76 3.47 18.52
CA ILE A 43 -1.14 4.71 19.01
C ILE A 43 -1.86 5.93 18.44
N CYS A 44 -2.14 5.97 17.14
CA CYS A 44 -2.83 7.09 16.51
C CYS A 44 -4.27 7.23 17.02
N LYS A 45 -5.00 6.13 17.24
CA LYS A 45 -6.34 6.18 17.83
C LYS A 45 -6.31 6.81 19.23
N PHE A 46 -5.33 6.42 20.06
CA PHE A 46 -5.15 7.01 21.39
C PHE A 46 -4.75 8.49 21.32
N TYR A 47 -3.77 8.82 20.48
CA TYR A 47 -3.17 10.15 20.41
C TYR A 47 -4.09 11.18 19.73
N PHE A 48 -4.80 10.81 18.66
CA PHE A 48 -5.68 11.72 17.92
C PHE A 48 -7.07 11.86 18.52
N ASN A 49 -7.59 10.87 19.26
CA ASN A 49 -8.85 11.03 20.01
C ASN A 49 -8.75 12.05 21.15
N SER A 50 -7.54 12.44 21.55
CA SER A 50 -7.33 13.47 22.57
C SER A 50 -7.73 14.88 22.14
N GLY A 51 -8.10 15.11 20.86
CA GLY A 51 -8.56 16.40 20.34
C GLY A 51 -7.50 17.50 20.23
N LYS A 52 -6.27 17.25 20.70
CA LYS A 52 -5.21 18.26 20.82
C LYS A 52 -4.45 18.55 19.52
N ILE A 53 -4.73 17.83 18.43
CA ILE A 53 -3.85 17.79 17.25
C ILE A 53 -4.57 18.29 16.00
N LYS A 54 -3.95 19.28 15.34
CA LYS A 54 -4.44 19.81 14.07
C LYS A 54 -4.40 18.72 12.98
N PRO A 55 -5.46 18.56 12.15
CA PRO A 55 -5.51 17.57 11.08
C PRO A 55 -4.31 17.60 10.13
N GLN A 56 -3.80 18.80 9.84
CA GLN A 56 -2.66 19.02 8.94
C GLN A 56 -1.36 18.34 9.40
N ASN A 57 -1.22 18.05 10.69
CA ASN A 57 -0.03 17.41 11.26
C ASN A 57 -0.20 15.90 11.46
N GLN A 58 -1.41 15.35 11.28
CA GLN A 58 -1.68 13.93 11.55
C GLN A 58 -0.85 13.01 10.65
N LEU A 59 -0.75 13.31 9.35
CA LEU A 59 0.10 12.54 8.43
C LEU A 59 1.58 12.59 8.83
N LYS A 60 2.08 13.77 9.20
CA LYS A 60 3.49 13.93 9.62
C LYS A 60 3.78 13.08 10.86
N ILE A 61 2.90 13.14 11.86
CA ILE A 61 3.02 12.36 13.09
C ILE A 61 2.94 10.85 12.78
N PHE A 62 2.01 10.44 11.91
CA PHE A 62 1.91 9.05 11.46
C PHE A 62 3.21 8.55 10.82
N VAL A 63 3.77 9.31 9.87
CA VAL A 63 5.04 8.95 9.21
C VAL A 63 6.18 8.87 10.22
N ILE A 64 6.26 9.79 11.18
CA ILE A 64 7.27 9.75 12.25
C ILE A 64 7.12 8.48 13.11
N ILE A 65 5.91 8.14 13.54
CA ILE A 65 5.66 6.93 14.35
C ILE A 65 6.06 5.67 13.58
N VAL A 66 5.64 5.56 12.31
CA VAL A 66 6.00 4.43 11.43
C VAL A 66 7.52 4.32 11.27
N LEU A 67 8.21 5.45 11.07
CA LEU A 67 9.68 5.47 10.95
C LEU A 67 10.38 5.02 12.23
N ILE A 68 9.95 5.53 13.40
CA ILE A 68 10.51 5.13 14.69
C ILE A 68 10.32 3.62 14.91
N GLN A 69 9.12 3.10 14.65
CA GLN A 69 8.84 1.67 14.79
C GLN A 69 9.68 0.83 13.81
N CYS A 70 9.82 1.26 12.56
CA CYS A 70 10.70 0.62 11.58
C CYS A 70 12.13 0.46 12.12
N ILE A 71 12.68 1.51 12.75
CA ILE A 71 14.03 1.48 13.33
C ILE A 71 14.09 0.51 14.51
N ILE A 72 13.13 0.60 15.45
CA ILE A 72 13.08 -0.28 16.63
C ILE A 72 13.00 -1.75 16.22
N TYR A 73 12.05 -2.11 15.35
CA TYR A 73 11.91 -3.49 14.89
C TYR A 73 13.12 -3.97 14.10
N SER A 74 13.73 -3.10 13.29
CA SER A 74 14.96 -3.45 12.58
C SER A 74 16.11 -3.74 13.54
N ALA A 75 16.26 -2.96 14.62
CA ALA A 75 17.26 -3.20 15.65
C ALA A 75 17.04 -4.55 16.37
N VAL A 76 15.78 -4.87 16.71
CA VAL A 76 15.42 -6.17 17.32
C VAL A 76 15.75 -7.33 16.37
N LEU A 77 15.47 -7.21 15.08
CA LEU A 77 15.80 -8.24 14.09
C LEU A 77 17.31 -8.42 13.92
N ILE A 78 18.08 -7.33 13.95
CA ILE A 78 19.54 -7.37 13.87
C ILE A 78 20.12 -8.08 15.10
N ALA A 79 19.65 -7.75 16.30
CA ALA A 79 20.08 -8.39 17.54
C ALA A 79 19.84 -9.91 17.53
N ASN A 80 18.67 -10.33 17.01
CA ASN A 80 18.27 -11.73 16.94
C ASN A 80 18.73 -12.46 15.66
N ARG A 81 19.53 -11.80 14.81
CA ARG A 81 19.87 -12.31 13.47
C ARG A 81 20.54 -13.69 13.51
N LYS A 82 21.40 -13.96 14.50
CA LYS A 82 22.08 -15.25 14.65
C LYS A 82 21.07 -16.37 14.90
N PHE A 83 20.13 -16.15 15.81
CA PHE A 83 19.05 -17.08 16.12
C PHE A 83 18.15 -17.32 14.91
N LEU A 84 17.69 -16.24 14.25
CA LEU A 84 16.81 -16.36 13.08
C LEU A 84 17.46 -17.14 11.94
N LYS A 85 18.76 -16.92 11.67
CA LYS A 85 19.51 -17.69 10.67
C LYS A 85 19.75 -19.15 11.04
N SER A 86 19.52 -19.55 12.29
CA SER A 86 19.56 -20.96 12.69
C SER A 86 18.33 -21.74 12.21
N ILE A 87 17.19 -21.07 12.01
CA ILE A 87 15.89 -21.66 11.62
C ILE A 87 15.79 -21.81 10.08
N ARG A 88 16.85 -22.34 9.45
CA ARG A 88 16.93 -22.47 7.98
C ARG A 88 16.17 -23.68 7.48
N ILE A 89 15.43 -23.50 6.39
CA ILE A 89 14.78 -24.59 5.66
C ILE A 89 15.75 -25.13 4.60
N LYS A 90 16.48 -26.21 4.90
CA LYS A 90 17.56 -26.80 4.08
C LYS A 90 17.56 -26.45 2.58
N ARG A 91 16.66 -27.04 1.77
CA ARG A 91 16.67 -26.88 0.30
C ARG A 91 15.89 -25.66 -0.21
N PHE A 92 14.97 -25.12 0.58
CA PHE A 92 14.06 -24.05 0.14
C PHE A 92 14.34 -22.69 0.78
N ASP A 93 15.38 -22.55 1.62
CA ASP A 93 15.67 -21.35 2.40
C ASP A 93 15.77 -20.10 1.52
N LYS A 94 16.54 -20.18 0.43
CA LYS A 94 16.75 -19.03 -0.45
C LYS A 94 15.54 -18.72 -1.33
N PHE A 95 14.88 -19.76 -1.85
CA PHE A 95 13.70 -19.61 -2.70
C PHE A 95 12.53 -19.02 -1.93
N SER A 96 12.25 -19.54 -0.74
CA SER A 96 11.25 -18.96 0.16
C SER A 96 11.64 -17.55 0.59
N GLY A 97 12.93 -17.29 0.87
CA GLY A 97 13.44 -15.93 1.09
C GLY A 97 13.05 -14.95 -0.03
N MET A 98 13.16 -15.35 -1.31
CA MET A 98 12.70 -14.51 -2.44
C MET A 98 11.19 -14.26 -2.39
N ILE A 99 10.38 -15.30 -2.16
CA ILE A 99 8.91 -15.17 -2.08
C ILE A 99 8.53 -14.21 -0.95
N PHE A 100 9.13 -14.36 0.23
CA PHE A 100 8.87 -13.47 1.36
C PHE A 100 9.37 -12.05 1.12
N GLY A 101 10.45 -11.85 0.35
CA GLY A 101 10.88 -10.51 -0.07
C GLY A 101 9.86 -9.83 -0.99
N ILE A 102 9.23 -10.58 -1.92
CA ILE A 102 8.13 -10.05 -2.75
C ILE A 102 6.92 -9.71 -1.88
N MET A 103 6.57 -10.57 -0.92
CA MET A 103 5.48 -10.29 0.03
C MET A 103 5.79 -9.08 0.93
N GLU A 104 7.04 -8.92 1.36
CA GLU A 104 7.48 -7.75 2.15
C GLU A 104 7.26 -6.45 1.37
N LEU A 105 7.60 -6.43 0.07
CA LEU A 105 7.35 -5.27 -0.78
C LEU A 105 5.87 -4.90 -0.83
N PHE A 106 4.96 -5.87 -0.84
CA PHE A 106 3.52 -5.59 -0.83
C PHE A 106 3.12 -4.74 0.39
N PHE A 107 3.60 -5.08 1.60
CA PHE A 107 3.32 -4.28 2.80
C PHE A 107 3.94 -2.88 2.72
N VAL A 108 5.18 -2.78 2.23
CA VAL A 108 5.83 -1.47 2.01
C VAL A 108 5.02 -0.63 1.02
N ALA A 109 4.53 -1.25 -0.06
CA ALA A 109 3.74 -0.59 -1.08
C ALA A 109 2.41 -0.06 -0.54
N VAL A 110 1.75 -0.78 0.38
CA VAL A 110 0.55 -0.31 1.07
C VAL A 110 0.85 0.96 1.91
N ILE A 111 1.95 0.98 2.67
CA ILE A 111 2.33 2.14 3.48
C ILE A 111 2.66 3.36 2.59
N VAL A 112 3.39 3.14 1.49
CA VAL A 112 3.70 4.20 0.51
C VAL A 112 2.42 4.71 -0.14
N TYR A 113 1.54 3.81 -0.59
CA TYR A 113 0.25 4.16 -1.19
C TYR A 113 -0.54 5.09 -0.28
N ILE A 114 -0.72 4.73 0.99
CA ILE A 114 -1.45 5.53 1.98
C ILE A 114 -0.81 6.90 2.18
N THR A 115 0.52 6.93 2.30
CA THR A 115 1.27 8.19 2.46
C THR A 115 1.04 9.11 1.26
N VAL A 116 0.98 8.55 0.05
CA VAL A 116 0.73 9.30 -1.19
C VAL A 116 -0.72 9.78 -1.27
N ILE A 117 -1.71 8.94 -0.93
CA ILE A 117 -3.12 9.33 -0.93
C ILE A 117 -3.36 10.48 0.03
N THR A 118 -3.04 10.32 1.32
CA THR A 118 -3.23 11.38 2.30
C THR A 118 -2.36 12.60 2.01
N GLY A 119 -1.12 12.40 1.57
CA GLY A 119 -0.21 13.51 1.21
C GLY A 119 -0.68 14.33 0.00
N SER A 120 -1.40 13.71 -0.94
CA SER A 120 -1.91 14.37 -2.15
C SER A 120 -3.05 15.37 -1.89
N ILE A 121 -3.65 15.33 -0.71
CA ILE A 121 -4.68 16.30 -0.31
C ILE A 121 -4.05 17.68 -0.10
N GLY A 122 -2.87 17.73 0.52
CA GLY A 122 -2.16 18.97 0.83
C GLY A 122 -1.16 19.43 -0.25
N SER A 123 -0.93 18.64 -1.31
CA SER A 123 0.11 18.96 -2.30
C SER A 123 -0.29 18.63 -3.74
N LYS A 124 -0.32 19.66 -4.60
CA LYS A 124 -0.56 19.52 -6.05
C LYS A 124 0.47 18.60 -6.71
N ARG A 125 1.75 18.71 -6.33
CA ARG A 125 2.83 17.89 -6.89
C ARG A 125 2.63 16.39 -6.59
N ILE A 126 2.26 16.05 -5.35
CA ILE A 126 2.00 14.64 -4.98
C ILE A 126 0.75 14.13 -5.69
N ARG A 127 -0.28 14.99 -5.83
CA ARG A 127 -1.50 14.66 -6.58
C ARG A 127 -1.22 14.29 -8.04
N GLU A 128 -0.38 15.05 -8.73
CA GLU A 128 0.00 14.72 -10.12
C GLU A 128 0.77 13.41 -10.23
N ILE A 129 1.70 13.13 -9.31
CA ILE A 129 2.45 11.86 -9.28
C ILE A 129 1.50 10.69 -9.04
N ARG A 130 0.57 10.85 -8.10
CA ARG A 130 -0.46 9.87 -7.76
C ARG A 130 -1.34 9.55 -8.96
N ASP A 131 -1.87 10.57 -9.63
CA ASP A 131 -2.83 10.39 -10.73
C ASP A 131 -2.17 9.79 -11.99
N LYS A 132 -0.87 10.05 -12.21
CA LYS A 132 -0.07 9.46 -13.29
C LYS A 132 0.52 8.07 -12.96
N SER A 133 0.24 7.49 -11.79
CA SER A 133 0.80 6.21 -11.37
C SER A 133 -0.17 5.06 -11.59
N LEU A 134 0.28 4.08 -12.37
CA LEU A 134 -0.46 2.83 -12.57
C LEU A 134 -0.48 2.00 -11.28
N SER A 135 0.60 1.99 -10.50
CA SER A 135 0.67 1.29 -9.22
C SER A 135 -0.35 1.83 -8.22
N VAL A 136 -0.56 3.15 -8.17
CA VAL A 136 -1.59 3.75 -7.31
C VAL A 136 -2.99 3.35 -7.78
N GLN A 137 -3.26 3.41 -9.09
CA GLN A 137 -4.56 2.98 -9.63
C GLN A 137 -4.83 1.50 -9.29
N PHE A 138 -3.84 0.63 -9.47
CA PHE A 138 -3.93 -0.78 -9.11
C PHE A 138 -4.24 -0.98 -7.61
N MET A 139 -3.50 -0.31 -6.73
CA MET A 139 -3.73 -0.40 -5.28
C MET A 139 -5.11 0.13 -4.86
N THR A 140 -5.59 1.18 -5.52
CA THR A 140 -6.89 1.81 -5.24
C THR A 140 -8.05 0.83 -5.42
N ARG A 141 -7.96 -0.10 -6.37
CA ARG A 141 -8.99 -1.15 -6.58
C ARG A 141 -9.14 -2.07 -5.37
N HIS A 142 -8.09 -2.22 -4.57
CA HIS A 142 -8.07 -3.10 -3.40
C HIS A 142 -8.02 -2.34 -2.07
N ALA A 143 -7.93 -1.01 -2.10
CA ALA A 143 -7.66 -0.18 -0.94
C ALA A 143 -8.67 -0.30 0.20
N LEU A 144 -9.96 -0.42 -0.14
CA LEU A 144 -11.02 -0.54 0.86
C LEU A 144 -10.88 -1.79 1.73
N LYS A 145 -10.27 -2.87 1.23
CA LYS A 145 -10.09 -4.12 2.00
C LYS A 145 -9.14 -3.96 3.18
N PHE A 146 -8.25 -2.99 3.14
CA PHE A 146 -7.24 -2.78 4.18
C PHE A 146 -7.37 -1.41 4.86
N ALA A 147 -8.27 -0.53 4.42
CA ALA A 147 -8.45 0.81 4.99
C ALA A 147 -8.80 0.78 6.49
N ASP A 148 -9.57 -0.22 6.93
CA ASP A 148 -9.96 -0.39 8.34
C ASP A 148 -8.78 -0.67 9.28
N SER A 149 -7.67 -1.19 8.74
CA SER A 149 -6.44 -1.43 9.51
C SER A 149 -5.69 -0.15 9.85
N PHE A 150 -6.09 0.99 9.30
CA PHE A 150 -5.43 2.27 9.47
C PHE A 150 -6.23 3.24 10.36
N PRO A 151 -5.56 4.28 10.90
CA PRO A 151 -6.24 5.33 11.65
C PRO A 151 -7.38 5.98 10.85
N LYS A 152 -8.40 6.47 11.55
CA LYS A 152 -9.62 7.03 10.95
C LYS A 152 -9.34 8.09 9.86
N PHE A 153 -8.41 9.01 10.09
CA PHE A 153 -8.09 10.06 9.10
C PHE A 153 -7.58 9.47 7.78
N ILE A 154 -6.78 8.39 7.82
CA ILE A 154 -6.31 7.68 6.61
C ILE A 154 -7.46 6.96 5.95
N LYS A 155 -8.29 6.26 6.74
CA LYS A 155 -9.47 5.56 6.22
C LYS A 155 -10.37 6.51 5.44
N ASP A 156 -10.72 7.65 6.03
CA ASP A 156 -11.59 8.66 5.42
C ASP A 156 -10.98 9.22 4.12
N ASP A 157 -9.66 9.45 4.09
CA ASP A 157 -8.94 9.94 2.89
C ASP A 157 -8.90 8.89 1.77
N VAL A 158 -8.65 7.63 2.11
CA VAL A 158 -8.62 6.51 1.16
C VAL A 158 -10.01 6.27 0.59
N GLU A 159 -11.04 6.22 1.42
CA GLU A 159 -12.43 6.05 0.97
C GLU A 159 -12.84 7.16 0.02
N ARG A 160 -12.59 8.42 0.39
CA ARG A 160 -12.89 9.58 -0.46
C ARG A 160 -12.19 9.48 -1.81
N TYR A 161 -10.91 9.08 -1.81
CA TYR A 161 -10.16 8.93 -3.06
C TYR A 161 -10.72 7.79 -3.92
N VAL A 162 -10.99 6.62 -3.35
CA VAL A 162 -11.54 5.46 -4.08
C VAL A 162 -12.89 5.82 -4.71
N VAL A 163 -13.80 6.46 -3.95
CA VAL A 163 -15.10 6.91 -4.47
C VAL A 163 -14.90 7.88 -5.63
N SER A 164 -14.04 8.89 -5.47
CA SER A 164 -13.79 9.87 -6.53
C SER A 164 -13.23 9.27 -7.82
N GLN A 165 -12.44 8.19 -7.73
CA GLN A 165 -11.92 7.51 -8.91
C GLN A 165 -13.01 6.67 -9.59
N ARG A 166 -13.84 5.98 -8.82
CA ARG A 166 -14.98 5.23 -9.38
C ARG A 166 -15.98 6.15 -10.07
N GLU A 167 -16.28 7.30 -9.49
CA GLU A 167 -17.15 8.31 -10.13
C GLU A 167 -16.58 8.78 -11.46
N LYS A 168 -15.27 9.04 -11.54
CA LYS A 168 -14.60 9.41 -12.80
C LYS A 168 -14.68 8.28 -13.83
N GLU A 169 -14.41 7.05 -13.44
CA GLU A 169 -14.50 5.89 -14.35
C GLU A 169 -15.93 5.74 -14.91
N VAL A 170 -16.96 5.93 -14.08
CA VAL A 170 -18.37 5.88 -14.53
C VAL A 170 -18.70 7.04 -15.47
N ILE A 171 -18.29 8.26 -15.14
CA ILE A 171 -18.52 9.44 -16.00
C ILE A 171 -17.82 9.26 -17.35
N ASP A 172 -16.56 8.80 -17.35
CA ASP A 172 -15.80 8.58 -18.57
C ASP A 172 -16.43 7.47 -19.43
N ASP A 173 -16.96 6.39 -18.82
CA ASP A 173 -17.68 5.34 -19.56
C ASP A 173 -18.98 5.87 -20.17
N VAL A 174 -19.77 6.65 -19.42
CA VAL A 174 -21.00 7.28 -19.92
C VAL A 174 -20.70 8.24 -21.08
N LEU A 175 -19.68 9.10 -20.94
CA LEU A 175 -19.24 10.02 -21.99
C LEU A 175 -18.70 9.28 -23.22
N ASN A 176 -17.98 8.18 -23.01
CA ASN A 176 -17.48 7.36 -24.12
C ASN A 176 -18.62 6.65 -24.85
N ASN A 177 -19.62 6.13 -24.12
CA ASN A 177 -20.83 5.57 -24.71
C ASN A 177 -21.65 6.64 -25.46
N TYR A 178 -21.68 7.89 -24.99
CA TYR A 178 -22.33 8.99 -25.72
C TYR A 178 -21.59 9.37 -27.00
N LYS A 179 -20.24 9.41 -26.97
CA LYS A 179 -19.42 9.74 -28.15
C LYS A 179 -19.38 8.61 -29.17
N ASN A 180 -19.36 7.38 -28.69
CA ASN A 180 -19.30 6.16 -29.48
C ASN A 180 -20.42 5.23 -29.01
N PRO A 181 -21.67 5.50 -29.40
CA PRO A 181 -22.81 4.68 -29.03
C PRO A 181 -22.56 3.25 -29.47
N LYS A 182 -22.33 2.38 -28.48
CA LYS A 182 -22.34 0.95 -28.74
C LYS A 182 -23.80 0.59 -29.03
N PRO A 183 -24.10 -0.18 -30.08
CA PRO A 183 -25.45 -0.64 -30.31
C PRO A 183 -25.93 -1.36 -29.05
N ASP A 184 -27.11 -0.96 -28.56
CA ASP A 184 -27.68 -1.51 -27.36
C ASP A 184 -27.76 -3.03 -27.50
N LYS A 185 -27.30 -3.77 -26.47
CA LYS A 185 -27.43 -5.24 -26.46
C LYS A 185 -28.89 -5.71 -26.56
N PHE A 186 -29.85 -4.81 -26.36
CA PHE A 186 -31.28 -5.04 -26.54
C PHE A 186 -31.75 -4.97 -28.00
N GLU A 187 -31.01 -4.33 -28.91
CA GLU A 187 -31.36 -4.30 -30.34
C GLU A 187 -31.04 -5.62 -31.04
N LYS A 188 -29.98 -6.32 -30.62
CA LYS A 188 -29.58 -7.62 -31.18
C LYS A 188 -30.55 -8.78 -30.89
N THR A 189 -31.54 -8.59 -30.03
CA THR A 189 -32.54 -9.63 -29.70
C THR A 189 -33.85 -9.46 -30.44
N LYS A 190 -34.04 -8.36 -31.21
CA LYS A 190 -35.23 -8.16 -32.04
C LYS A 190 -35.11 -8.70 -33.47
N ASP A 191 -33.90 -9.06 -33.90
CA ASP A 191 -33.64 -9.60 -35.24
C ASP A 191 -33.63 -11.16 -35.26
N ILE A 192 -34.09 -11.79 -34.18
CA ILE A 192 -34.27 -13.25 -34.09
C ILE A 192 -35.72 -13.52 -33.64
N GLU A 193 -36.67 -13.17 -34.50
CA GLU A 193 -38.05 -13.70 -34.46
C GLU A 193 -38.56 -13.91 -35.89
#